data_AF-A0A378FLZ1-F1
#
_entry.id   AF-A0A378FLZ1-F1
#
_cell.length_a   1.000
_cell.length_b   1.000
_cell.length_c   1.000
_cell.angle_alpha   90.00
_cell.angle_beta   90.00
_cell.angle_gamma   90.00
#
_symmetry.space_group_name_H-M   'P 1'
#
loop_
_entity.id
_entity.type
_entity.pdbx_description
1 polymer ?
#
loop_
_entity_poly.entity_id
_entity_poly.type
_entity_poly.pdbx_seq_one_letter_code
_entity_poly.pdbx_strand_id
1 'polypeptide(L)'
;MALTALAPERISGLVAIDIAPVDYHVRRHDEIFAAIRAVSESAASTRQQAAQVMREHLQEEGVIQFLLKSFVDGDWRFNVPVLWDQYPHIVGWETIPAWPHPTQLFPAATRPM
;
A
#
# COMPACT_ATOMS: atom_id res chain seq x y z
N MET A 1 -5.20 13.56 2.43
CA MET A 1 -4.60 14.71 3.15
C MET A 1 -3.86 15.64 2.19
N ALA A 2 -2.92 15.18 1.35
CA ALA A 2 -2.17 16.06 0.43
C ALA A 2 -3.04 16.96 -0.48
N LEU A 3 -4.20 16.46 -0.93
CA LEU A 3 -5.13 17.23 -1.76
C LEU A 3 -5.63 18.52 -1.08
N THR A 4 -5.68 18.58 0.26
CA THR A 4 -6.10 19.81 0.99
C THR A 4 -5.13 20.97 0.78
N ALA A 5 -3.87 20.68 0.43
CA ALA A 5 -2.88 21.70 0.08
C ALA A 5 -2.95 22.13 -1.38
N LEU A 6 -3.44 21.25 -2.26
CA LEU A 6 -3.44 21.48 -3.72
C LEU A 6 -4.74 22.10 -4.23
N ALA A 7 -5.89 21.66 -3.71
CA ALA A 7 -7.21 22.08 -4.17
C ALA A 7 -8.25 22.02 -3.02
N PRO A 8 -8.05 22.79 -1.93
CA PRO A 8 -8.90 22.77 -0.74
C PRO A 8 -10.39 23.01 -1.05
N GLU A 9 -10.70 23.86 -2.02
CA GLU A 9 -12.05 24.23 -2.44
C GLU A 9 -12.83 23.07 -3.07
N ARG A 10 -12.15 21.97 -3.41
CA ARG A 10 -12.74 20.76 -4.00
C ARG A 10 -13.09 19.71 -2.95
N ILE A 11 -12.81 19.96 -1.68
CA ILE A 11 -12.96 19.00 -0.59
C ILE A 11 -14.08 19.47 0.34
N SER A 12 -15.23 18.79 0.28
CA SER A 12 -16.34 19.06 1.20
C SER A 12 -16.15 18.41 2.58
N GLY A 13 -15.28 17.40 2.69
CA GLY A 13 -14.97 16.68 3.92
C GLY A 13 -13.83 15.69 3.72
N LEU A 14 -13.19 15.30 4.83
CA LEU A 14 -12.05 14.39 4.80
C LEU A 14 -12.20 13.29 5.85
N VAL A 15 -12.09 12.04 5.40
CA VAL A 15 -11.98 10.85 6.23
C VAL A 15 -10.66 10.16 5.89
N ALA A 16 -9.86 9.81 6.89
CA ALA A 16 -8.64 9.02 6.73
C ALA A 16 -8.69 7.78 7.64
N ILE A 17 -8.33 6.63 7.08
CA ILE A 17 -8.47 5.31 7.72
C ILE A 17 -7.07 4.72 7.89
N ASP A 18 -6.73 4.41 9.14
CA ASP A 18 -5.47 3.79 9.58
C ASP A 18 -4.21 4.41 8.97
N ILE A 19 -4.18 5.75 8.90
CA ILE A 19 -3.07 6.53 8.35
C ILE A 19 -2.94 7.88 9.06
N ALA A 20 -1.71 8.39 9.13
CA ALA A 20 -1.33 9.69 9.65
C ALA A 20 -0.40 10.41 8.65
N PRO A 21 -0.40 11.76 8.62
CA PRO A 21 0.43 12.56 7.71
C PRO A 21 1.87 12.68 8.26
N VAL A 22 2.58 11.56 8.33
CA VAL A 22 3.94 11.46 8.87
C VAL A 22 4.79 10.58 7.97
N ASP A 23 6.11 10.81 7.99
CA ASP A 23 7.05 9.85 7.43
C ASP A 23 7.19 8.69 8.42
N TYR A 24 6.79 7.50 8.00
CA TYR A 24 6.80 6.33 8.87
C TYR A 24 8.20 5.77 9.13
N HIS A 25 9.23 6.18 8.37
CA HIS A 25 10.65 5.79 8.52
C HIS A 25 10.92 4.27 8.63
N VAL A 26 9.98 3.42 8.21
CA VAL A 26 10.06 1.95 8.35
C VAL A 26 9.81 1.23 7.04
N ARG A 27 10.66 0.25 6.74
CA ARG A 27 10.46 -0.69 5.62
C ARG A 27 9.60 -1.86 6.09
N ARG A 28 8.28 -1.70 6.03
CA ARG A 28 7.30 -2.74 6.41
C ARG A 28 6.95 -3.73 5.29
N HIS A 29 7.38 -3.48 4.05
CA HIS A 29 6.89 -4.22 2.88
C HIS A 29 7.97 -5.04 2.15
N ASP A 30 9.14 -5.26 2.73
CA ASP A 30 10.23 -5.97 2.04
C ASP A 30 9.87 -7.43 1.71
N GLU A 31 9.22 -8.15 2.65
CA GLU A 31 8.71 -9.51 2.42
C GLU A 31 7.62 -9.55 1.35
N ILE A 32 6.75 -8.53 1.32
CA ILE A 32 5.70 -8.40 0.31
C ILE A 32 6.31 -8.21 -1.08
N PHE A 33 7.32 -7.34 -1.21
CA PHE A 33 8.03 -7.17 -2.46
C PHE A 33 8.82 -8.41 -2.88
N ALA A 34 9.39 -9.15 -1.93
CA ALA A 34 10.03 -10.43 -2.21
C ALA A 34 9.01 -11.44 -2.79
N ALA A 35 7.82 -11.55 -2.17
CA ALA A 35 6.75 -12.41 -2.66
C ALA A 35 6.28 -12.03 -4.08
N ILE A 36 6.09 -10.72 -4.34
CA ILE A 36 5.65 -10.21 -5.64
C ILE A 36 6.70 -10.51 -6.73
N ARG A 37 7.98 -10.30 -6.44
CA ARG A 37 9.07 -10.63 -7.37
C ARG A 37 9.18 -12.13 -7.62
N ALA A 38 9.08 -12.95 -6.57
CA ALA A 38 9.09 -14.40 -6.70
C ALA A 38 7.97 -14.92 -7.63
N VAL A 39 6.76 -14.36 -7.52
CA VAL A 39 5.67 -14.66 -8.46
C VAL A 39 6.04 -14.23 -9.88
N SER A 40 6.62 -13.04 -10.05
CA SER A 40 7.00 -12.51 -11.37
C SER A 40 8.13 -13.30 -12.04
N GLU A 41 9.02 -13.89 -11.25
CA GLU A 41 10.12 -14.75 -11.70
C GLU A 41 9.67 -16.21 -11.91
N SER A 42 8.48 -16.57 -11.44
CA SER A 42 7.87 -17.89 -11.62
C SER A 42 7.12 -17.99 -12.95
N ALA A 43 6.73 -19.22 -13.32
CA ALA A 43 5.84 -19.48 -14.45
C ALA A 43 4.34 -19.45 -14.05
N ALA A 44 3.99 -18.80 -12.94
CA ALA A 44 2.60 -18.74 -12.48
C ALA A 44 1.74 -17.94 -13.47
N SER A 45 0.66 -18.55 -13.96
CA SER A 45 -0.32 -17.90 -14.84
C SER A 45 -1.68 -17.75 -14.18
N THR A 46 -1.89 -18.42 -13.04
CA THR A 46 -3.14 -18.40 -12.29
C THR A 46 -2.92 -17.84 -10.88
N ARG A 47 -3.97 -17.26 -10.29
CA ARG A 47 -3.95 -16.80 -8.90
C ARG A 47 -3.63 -17.92 -7.91
N GLN A 48 -4.03 -19.16 -8.21
CA GLN A 48 -3.75 -20.30 -7.35
C GLN A 48 -2.25 -20.63 -7.31
N GLN A 49 -1.59 -20.62 -8.47
CA GLN A 49 -0.14 -20.82 -8.56
C GLN A 49 0.62 -19.67 -7.90
N ALA A 50 0.22 -18.42 -8.18
CA ALA A 50 0.82 -17.26 -7.55
C ALA A 50 0.65 -17.28 -6.02
N ALA A 51 -0.52 -17.69 -5.52
CA ALA A 51 -0.76 -17.85 -4.09
C ALA A 51 0.20 -18.86 -3.44
N GLN A 52 0.50 -19.97 -4.12
CA GLN A 52 1.43 -20.97 -3.62
C GLN A 52 2.83 -20.38 -3.43
N VAL A 53 3.33 -19.65 -4.44
CA VAL A 53 4.63 -18.97 -4.37
C VAL A 53 4.63 -17.91 -3.26
N MET A 54 3.57 -17.10 -3.15
CA MET A 54 3.50 -16.05 -2.12
C MET A 54 3.51 -16.59 -0.70
N ARG A 55 2.94 -17.77 -0.45
CA ARG A 55 2.93 -18.41 0.89
C ARG A 55 4.30 -18.84 1.37
N GLU A 56 5.29 -18.95 0.48
CA GLU A 56 6.67 -19.21 0.86
C GLU A 56 7.32 -17.98 1.52
N HIS A 57 6.76 -16.79 1.28
CA HIS A 57 7.28 -15.51 1.77
C HIS A 57 6.37 -14.84 2.81
N LEU A 58 5.06 -15.07 2.75
CA LEU A 58 4.07 -14.40 3.59
C LEU A 58 3.22 -15.40 4.37
N GLN A 59 2.96 -15.11 5.64
CA GLN A 59 2.10 -15.94 6.50
C GLN A 59 0.65 -15.43 6.54
N GLU A 60 0.44 -14.14 6.27
CA GLU A 60 -0.86 -13.48 6.35
C GLU A 60 -1.71 -13.76 5.10
N GLU A 61 -2.58 -14.77 5.15
CA GLU A 61 -3.42 -15.17 4.01
C GLU A 61 -4.31 -14.00 3.50
N GLY A 62 -4.78 -13.13 4.39
CA GLY A 62 -5.55 -11.95 4.01
C GLY A 62 -4.76 -10.98 3.10
N VAL A 63 -3.47 -10.79 3.36
CA VAL A 63 -2.57 -9.96 2.54
C VAL A 63 -2.32 -10.62 1.19
N ILE A 64 -2.08 -11.94 1.16
CA ILE A 64 -1.90 -12.70 -0.08
C ILE A 64 -3.13 -12.54 -0.98
N GLN A 65 -4.32 -12.83 -0.45
CA GLN A 65 -5.56 -12.72 -1.20
C GLN A 65 -5.87 -11.29 -1.65
N PHE A 66 -5.51 -10.29 -0.84
CA PHE A 66 -5.62 -8.89 -1.23
C PHE A 66 -4.73 -8.55 -2.44
N LEU A 67 -3.45 -8.91 -2.39
CA LEU A 67 -2.49 -8.65 -3.47
C LEU A 67 -2.91 -9.36 -4.77
N LEU A 68 -3.32 -10.63 -4.68
CA LEU A 68 -3.73 -11.44 -5.83
C LEU A 68 -4.96 -10.91 -6.58
N LYS A 69 -5.74 -9.98 -6.00
CA LYS A 69 -6.78 -9.26 -6.76
C LYS A 69 -6.20 -8.52 -7.96
N SER A 70 -4.94 -8.08 -7.85
CA SER A 70 -4.20 -7.39 -8.90
C SER A 70 -3.38 -8.32 -9.79
N PHE A 71 -3.39 -9.63 -9.55
CA PHE A 71 -2.74 -10.62 -10.43
C PHE A 71 -3.76 -11.15 -11.44
N VAL A 72 -3.53 -10.87 -12.72
CA VAL A 72 -4.46 -11.16 -13.82
C VAL A 72 -3.65 -11.61 -15.02
N ASP A 73 -4.04 -12.74 -15.62
CA ASP A 73 -3.42 -13.31 -16.83
C ASP A 73 -1.89 -13.50 -16.75
N GLY A 74 -1.37 -13.81 -15.56
CA GLY A 74 0.07 -14.01 -15.33
C GLY A 74 0.84 -12.75 -14.94
N ASP A 75 0.18 -11.58 -14.91
CA ASP A 75 0.84 -10.30 -14.68
C ASP A 75 0.25 -9.52 -13.50
N TRP A 76 1.10 -8.69 -12.89
CA TRP A 76 0.69 -7.71 -11.89
C TRP A 76 0.13 -6.45 -12.56
N ARG A 77 -1.08 -6.03 -12.15
CA ARG A 77 -1.70 -4.80 -12.63
C ARG A 77 -0.99 -3.52 -12.17
N PHE A 78 -0.27 -3.60 -11.05
CA PHE A 78 0.52 -2.48 -10.55
C PHE A 78 1.95 -2.55 -11.05
N ASN A 79 2.57 -1.38 -11.25
CA ASN A 79 3.93 -1.27 -11.76
C ASN A 79 4.94 -1.57 -10.63
N VAL A 80 5.34 -2.84 -10.51
CA VAL A 80 6.23 -3.32 -9.43
C VAL A 80 7.57 -2.56 -9.39
N PRO A 81 8.30 -2.38 -10.52
CA PRO A 81 9.55 -1.62 -10.50
C PRO A 81 9.40 -0.20 -9.97
N VAL A 82 8.35 0.52 -10.40
CA VAL A 82 8.12 1.90 -9.96
C VAL A 82 7.70 1.96 -8.50
N LEU A 83 6.85 1.05 -8.03
CA LEU A 83 6.47 1.00 -6.62
C LEU A 83 7.65 0.72 -5.70
N TRP A 84 8.61 -0.09 -6.14
CA TRP A 84 9.84 -0.33 -5.40
C TRP A 84 10.74 0.91 -5.35
N ASP A 85 11.01 1.51 -6.50
CA ASP A 85 11.87 2.69 -6.63
C ASP A 85 11.31 3.89 -5.86
N GLN A 86 9.99 4.08 -5.93
CA GLN A 86 9.28 5.19 -5.30
C GLN A 86 8.76 4.87 -3.89
N TYR A 87 9.10 3.70 -3.33
CA TYR A 87 8.66 3.28 -2.00
C TYR A 87 8.94 4.33 -0.91
N PRO A 88 10.11 5.00 -0.86
CA PRO A 88 10.37 6.06 0.12
C PRO A 88 9.38 7.22 0.05
N HIS A 89 8.86 7.55 -1.14
CA HIS A 89 7.86 8.61 -1.32
C HIS A 89 6.44 8.16 -0.95
N ILE A 90 6.17 6.84 -0.98
CA ILE A 90 4.87 6.28 -0.63
C ILE A 90 4.70 6.16 0.89
N VAL A 91 5.76 5.74 1.61
CA VAL A 91 5.74 5.65 3.08
C VAL A 91 6.18 6.95 3.76
N GLY A 92 6.84 7.83 3.01
CA GLY A 92 7.22 9.15 3.46
C GLY A 92 6.05 10.14 3.42
N TRP A 93 6.34 11.35 3.90
CA TRP A 93 5.37 12.43 3.89
C TRP A 93 6.05 13.78 3.75
N GLU A 94 5.42 14.67 2.99
CA GLU A 94 5.81 16.08 2.91
C GLU A 94 4.85 16.91 3.77
N THR A 95 5.39 17.71 4.70
CA THR A 95 4.57 18.57 5.56
C THR A 95 3.79 19.58 4.73
N ILE A 96 2.47 19.60 4.91
CA ILE A 96 1.55 20.51 4.22
C ILE A 96 0.96 21.55 5.17
N PRO A 97 0.43 22.68 4.65
CA PRO A 97 -0.32 23.65 5.45
C PRO A 97 -1.52 23.02 6.17
N ALA A 98 -1.90 23.62 7.30
CA ALA A 98 -3.03 23.16 8.09
C ALA A 98 -4.34 23.22 7.29
N TRP A 99 -5.14 22.16 7.41
CA TRP A 99 -6.50 22.11 6.88
C TRP A 99 -7.49 22.59 7.96
N PRO A 100 -8.16 23.75 7.81
CA PRO A 100 -8.92 24.36 8.90
C PRO A 100 -10.35 23.82 9.05
N HIS A 101 -10.63 22.61 8.55
CA HIS A 101 -11.97 21.99 8.60
C HIS A 101 -11.90 20.63 9.31
N PRO A 102 -13.03 20.15 9.86
CA PRO A 102 -13.08 18.84 10.50
C PRO A 102 -12.53 17.73 9.61
N THR A 103 -11.74 16.84 10.23
CA THR A 103 -11.18 15.64 9.62
C THR A 103 -11.49 14.46 10.52
N GLN A 104 -12.09 13.41 9.96
CA GLN A 104 -12.35 12.19 10.71
C GLN A 104 -11.21 11.20 10.51
N LEU A 105 -10.61 10.76 11.61
CA LEU A 105 -9.56 9.75 11.62
C LEU A 105 -10.11 8.46 12.24
N PHE A 106 -9.91 7.34 11.55
CA PHE A 106 -10.25 6.00 12.04
C PHE A 106 -8.97 5.17 12.17
N PRO A 107 -8.23 5.24 13.30
CA PRO A 107 -7.04 4.43 13.51
C PRO A 107 -7.41 2.95 13.73
N ALA A 108 -6.53 2.02 13.35
CA ALA A 108 -6.70 0.62 13.75
C ALA A 108 -6.54 0.49 15.27
N ALA A 109 -7.42 -0.29 15.90
CA ALA A 109 -7.45 -0.47 17.36
C ALA A 109 -6.18 -1.16 17.93
N THR A 110 -5.32 -1.73 17.09
CA THR A 110 -4.24 -2.64 17.50
C THR A 110 -2.83 -2.25 17.03
N ARG A 111 -2.63 -1.06 16.44
CA ARG A 111 -1.28 -0.61 16.05
C ARG A 111 -0.77 0.51 16.97
N PRO A 112 0.46 0.42 17.53
CA PRO A 112 1.07 1.58 18.18
C PRO A 112 1.40 2.63 17.11
N MET A 113 1.18 3.90 17.47
CA MET A 113 1.57 5.05 16.65
C MET A 113 3.08 5.13 16.46
#